data_AF-A0A6C1U421-F1
#
_entry.id   AF-A0A6C1U421-F1
#
_cell.length_a   1.000
_cell.length_b   1.000
_cell.length_c   1.000
_cell.angle_alpha   90.00
_cell.angle_beta   90.00
_cell.angle_gamma   90.00
#
_symmetry.space_group_name_H-M   'P 1'
#
loop_
_entity.id
_entity.type
_entity.pdbx_description
1 polymer ?
#
loop_
_entity_poly.entity_id
_entity_poly.type
_entity_poly.pdbx_seq_one_letter_code
_entity_poly.pdbx_strand_id
1 'polypeptide(L)'
;MDFTAPATMTDGVVEFPCVPGPAVLMVSHAGVPQITVPLVVPDKPAASLEECMQAAGLVDNATQSVLEDLARRIVEGVAAAEVSASAAAESAAAAESDRQEVASAREIIDGYRAQVIGLHGETLAARDVAVGAAETSTAQATVAGTKAEEASASAAAAEASEKNSAASERTASGAAQTATEQAGVATGQATIATEQAGVATGAADTATSQAGVASGAATTATEQAELAAGHAGAAAVSEKSAKASEQATKRAETSVKASEDRVATIAGSTRWVGTRLEVNGQMSPDLKGDLPVVYSSTPPEDKDVIWVNPDEELPAQPGAPGGGGASGPVSWESVTGKPAEFPPTTHTHTTAQVTGLDEALAGKASATHVHAIGDVTGLQGALDGKAPTSHTHTIANVTGLQAALDGKALSSHSHTIADTTGLQSALDGKAPTSHTHTASQISDATTTGTNVLTASSQAAARSAIGAGTSNLAIGTTATTAAAGNHTHTPASIGAAPASHTHAIGDVTGLQSTLDGKAPTSHTHTIGDVSGLQSALDGKVNASQIQIVETIPSITTPGTVYITTV
;
A
#
# COMPACT_ATOMS: atom_id res chain seq x y z
N MET A 1 -21.93 -145.67 -90.15
CA MET A 1 -22.79 -146.87 -90.27
C MET A 1 -24.14 -146.53 -89.66
N ASP A 2 -25.19 -147.27 -89.97
CA ASP A 2 -26.45 -147.13 -89.21
C ASP A 2 -26.31 -147.93 -87.91
N PHE A 3 -26.26 -147.21 -86.79
CA PHE A 3 -26.10 -147.79 -85.45
C PHE A 3 -27.45 -148.05 -84.76
N THR A 4 -28.58 -147.85 -85.45
CA THR A 4 -29.93 -148.11 -84.94
C THR A 4 -30.47 -149.51 -85.30
N ALA A 5 -29.75 -150.26 -86.15
CA ALA A 5 -30.09 -151.62 -86.49
C ALA A 5 -29.98 -152.55 -85.26
N PRO A 6 -31.01 -153.35 -84.93
CA PRO A 6 -31.01 -154.16 -83.71
C PRO A 6 -30.04 -155.35 -83.79
N ALA A 7 -29.00 -155.32 -82.96
CA ALA A 7 -28.04 -156.42 -82.82
C ALA A 7 -28.67 -157.61 -82.06
N THR A 8 -28.52 -158.82 -82.59
CA THR A 8 -29.15 -160.03 -82.06
C THR A 8 -28.22 -160.83 -81.14
N MET A 9 -28.66 -161.03 -79.89
CA MET A 9 -28.03 -161.95 -78.93
C MET A 9 -27.75 -163.32 -79.55
N THR A 10 -26.48 -163.75 -79.50
CA THR A 10 -26.07 -165.13 -79.84
C THR A 10 -25.17 -165.64 -78.72
N ASP A 11 -25.48 -166.82 -78.17
CA ASP A 11 -24.77 -167.45 -77.04
C ASP A 11 -24.47 -166.52 -75.84
N GLY A 12 -25.38 -165.57 -75.58
CA GLY A 12 -25.31 -164.63 -74.46
C GLY A 12 -24.44 -163.39 -74.69
N VAL A 13 -23.83 -163.25 -75.86
CA VAL A 13 -22.99 -162.08 -76.23
C VAL A 13 -23.69 -161.24 -77.29
N VAL A 14 -23.49 -159.92 -77.21
CA VAL A 14 -23.89 -158.93 -78.22
C VAL A 14 -22.71 -158.01 -78.47
N GLU A 15 -22.16 -158.07 -79.69
CA GLU A 15 -21.17 -157.13 -80.18
C GLU A 15 -21.81 -156.27 -81.28
N PHE A 16 -21.65 -154.95 -81.17
CA PHE A 16 -22.00 -153.99 -82.21
C PHE A 16 -20.94 -152.89 -82.24
N PRO A 17 -20.57 -152.37 -83.43
CA PRO A 17 -19.69 -151.21 -83.50
C PRO A 17 -20.42 -149.99 -82.90
N CYS A 18 -19.74 -149.22 -82.07
CA CYS A 18 -20.24 -147.96 -81.54
C CYS A 18 -19.16 -146.87 -81.69
N VAL A 19 -19.56 -145.60 -81.64
CA VAL A 19 -18.64 -144.46 -81.70
C VAL A 19 -18.28 -144.05 -80.26
N PRO A 20 -17.00 -143.80 -79.94
CA PRO A 20 -16.61 -143.28 -78.63
C PRO A 20 -17.34 -141.98 -78.26
N GLY A 21 -17.72 -141.84 -76.99
CA GLY A 21 -18.51 -140.73 -76.46
C GLY A 21 -19.75 -141.18 -75.67
N PRO A 22 -20.60 -140.23 -75.25
CA PRO A 22 -21.85 -140.54 -74.56
C PRO A 22 -22.83 -141.25 -75.49
N ALA A 23 -23.30 -142.42 -75.07
CA ALA A 23 -24.22 -143.29 -75.78
C ALA A 23 -25.34 -143.76 -74.83
N VAL A 24 -26.37 -144.40 -75.37
CA VAL A 24 -27.48 -144.95 -74.59
C VAL A 24 -27.81 -146.34 -75.10
N LEU A 25 -27.69 -147.36 -74.25
CA LEU A 25 -28.14 -148.71 -74.58
C LEU A 25 -29.62 -148.86 -74.23
N MET A 26 -30.44 -149.13 -75.23
CA MET A 26 -31.89 -149.30 -75.09
C MET A 26 -32.26 -150.77 -75.33
N VAL A 27 -32.46 -151.53 -74.25
CA VAL A 27 -32.84 -152.95 -74.32
C VAL A 27 -34.35 -153.04 -74.54
N SER A 28 -34.77 -153.69 -75.63
CA SER A 28 -36.17 -153.91 -75.97
C SER A 28 -36.50 -155.39 -76.15
N HIS A 29 -37.75 -155.76 -75.89
CA HIS A 29 -38.27 -157.09 -76.17
C HIS A 29 -39.54 -156.94 -77.02
N ALA A 30 -39.62 -157.70 -78.12
CA ALA A 30 -40.68 -157.58 -79.13
C ALA A 30 -40.95 -156.12 -79.60
N GLY A 31 -39.90 -155.28 -79.66
CA GLY A 31 -39.98 -153.87 -80.08
C GLY A 31 -40.41 -152.88 -78.99
N VAL A 32 -40.77 -153.33 -77.78
CA VAL A 32 -41.07 -152.44 -76.65
C VAL A 32 -39.81 -152.27 -75.78
N PRO A 33 -39.28 -151.04 -75.61
CA PRO A 33 -38.13 -150.81 -74.73
C PRO A 33 -38.49 -151.10 -73.27
N GLN A 34 -37.60 -151.80 -72.58
CA GLN A 34 -37.77 -152.21 -71.17
C GLN A 34 -36.79 -151.48 -70.25
N ILE A 35 -35.54 -151.28 -70.70
CA ILE A 35 -34.47 -150.64 -69.92
C ILE A 35 -33.66 -149.73 -70.83
N THR A 36 -33.35 -148.53 -70.33
CA THR A 36 -32.52 -147.52 -71.00
C THR A 36 -31.35 -147.20 -70.08
N VAL A 37 -30.12 -147.50 -70.50
CA VAL A 37 -28.89 -147.32 -69.70
C VAL A 37 -28.00 -146.26 -70.35
N PRO A 38 -27.64 -145.17 -69.65
CA PRO A 38 -26.64 -144.22 -70.14
C PRO A 38 -25.24 -144.85 -70.07
N LEU A 39 -24.44 -144.63 -71.11
CA LEU A 39 -23.09 -145.16 -71.28
C LEU A 39 -22.15 -144.04 -71.72
N VAL A 40 -20.87 -144.17 -71.38
CA VAL A 40 -19.80 -143.43 -72.04
C VAL A 40 -18.86 -144.45 -72.65
N VAL A 41 -18.93 -144.62 -73.97
CA VAL A 41 -18.06 -145.54 -74.71
C VAL A 41 -16.65 -144.93 -74.76
N PRO A 42 -15.64 -145.55 -74.14
CA PRO A 42 -14.28 -145.01 -74.14
C PRO A 42 -13.61 -145.13 -75.52
N ASP A 43 -12.69 -144.21 -75.81
CA ASP A 43 -11.95 -144.20 -77.09
C ASP A 43 -10.85 -145.26 -77.12
N LYS A 44 -11.28 -146.51 -77.33
CA LYS A 44 -10.45 -147.71 -77.47
C LYS A 44 -11.15 -148.75 -78.36
N PRO A 45 -10.42 -149.67 -79.04
CA PRO A 45 -10.99 -150.52 -80.10
C PRO A 45 -12.04 -151.53 -79.63
N ALA A 46 -12.12 -151.84 -78.34
CA ALA A 46 -13.20 -152.60 -77.73
C ALA A 46 -13.36 -152.22 -76.25
N ALA A 47 -14.60 -152.18 -75.76
CA ALA A 47 -14.96 -151.88 -74.38
C ALA A 47 -16.12 -152.77 -73.91
N SER A 48 -16.09 -153.23 -72.65
CA SER A 48 -17.22 -153.95 -72.06
C SER A 48 -18.36 -153.00 -71.71
N LEU A 49 -19.58 -153.53 -71.63
CA LEU A 49 -20.74 -152.76 -71.15
C LEU A 49 -20.50 -152.18 -69.75
N GLU A 50 -19.84 -152.95 -68.87
CA GLU A 50 -19.49 -152.53 -67.52
C GLU A 50 -18.50 -151.36 -67.52
N GLU A 51 -17.46 -151.40 -68.36
CA GLU A 51 -16.52 -150.28 -68.51
C GLU A 51 -17.24 -149.01 -69.00
N CYS A 52 -18.20 -149.15 -69.91
CA CYS A 52 -18.98 -148.03 -70.44
C CYS A 52 -19.96 -147.45 -69.41
N MET A 53 -20.47 -148.28 -68.49
CA MET A 53 -21.29 -147.86 -67.35
C MET A 53 -20.43 -147.20 -66.25
N GLN A 54 -19.27 -147.76 -65.91
CA GLN A 54 -18.36 -147.18 -64.93
C GLN A 54 -17.82 -145.82 -65.41
N ALA A 55 -17.51 -145.68 -66.71
CA ALA A 55 -17.12 -144.41 -67.31
C ALA A 55 -18.22 -143.34 -67.21
N ALA A 56 -19.49 -143.70 -67.43
CA ALA A 56 -20.62 -142.78 -67.23
C ALA A 56 -20.73 -142.34 -65.76
N GLY A 57 -20.69 -143.29 -64.82
CA GLY A 57 -20.73 -143.00 -63.38
C GLY A 57 -19.58 -142.12 -62.90
N LEU A 58 -18.38 -142.23 -63.48
CA LEU A 58 -17.25 -141.36 -63.18
C LEU A 58 -17.47 -139.91 -63.65
N VAL A 59 -18.09 -139.71 -64.82
CA VAL A 59 -18.40 -138.37 -65.35
C VAL A 59 -19.46 -137.66 -64.51
N ASP A 60 -20.52 -138.37 -64.09
CA ASP A 60 -21.55 -137.81 -63.22
C ASP A 60 -21.00 -137.46 -61.83
N ASN A 61 -20.22 -138.35 -61.20
CA ASN A 61 -19.58 -138.08 -59.91
C ASN A 61 -18.58 -136.91 -59.97
N ALA A 62 -17.80 -136.79 -61.06
CA ALA A 62 -16.90 -135.66 -61.25
C ALA A 62 -17.67 -134.34 -61.41
N THR A 63 -18.78 -134.36 -62.15
CA THR A 63 -19.68 -133.20 -62.33
C THR A 63 -20.33 -132.80 -61.01
N GLN A 64 -20.82 -133.76 -60.23
CA GLN A 64 -21.37 -133.52 -58.89
C GLN A 64 -20.33 -132.91 -57.94
N SER A 65 -19.11 -133.44 -57.91
CA SER A 65 -18.01 -132.91 -57.08
C SER A 65 -17.66 -131.45 -57.42
N VAL A 66 -17.72 -131.07 -58.70
CA VAL A 66 -17.53 -129.67 -59.15
C VAL A 66 -18.70 -128.78 -58.73
N LEU A 67 -19.96 -129.27 -58.79
CA LEU A 67 -21.11 -128.54 -58.25
C LEU A 67 -21.02 -128.36 -56.73
N GLU A 68 -20.57 -129.38 -55.99
CA GLU A 68 -20.41 -129.32 -54.53
C GLU A 68 -19.29 -128.36 -54.10
N ASP A 69 -18.16 -128.31 -54.83
CA ASP A 69 -17.11 -127.32 -54.60
C ASP A 69 -17.55 -125.89 -54.94
N LEU A 70 -18.26 -125.72 -56.07
CA LEU A 70 -18.82 -124.43 -56.46
C LEU A 70 -19.86 -123.93 -55.45
N ALA A 71 -20.76 -124.80 -54.98
CA ALA A 71 -21.74 -124.47 -53.95
C ALA A 71 -21.07 -124.07 -52.64
N ARG A 72 -20.03 -124.81 -52.19
CA ARG A 72 -19.25 -124.47 -50.99
C ARG A 72 -18.61 -123.09 -51.10
N ARG A 73 -17.95 -122.81 -52.23
CA ARG A 73 -17.28 -121.53 -52.49
C ARG A 73 -18.25 -120.35 -52.63
N ILE A 74 -19.47 -120.59 -53.10
CA ILE A 74 -20.55 -119.59 -53.09
C ILE A 74 -20.98 -119.29 -51.65
N VAL A 75 -21.19 -120.31 -50.80
CA VAL A 75 -21.55 -120.12 -49.38
C VAL A 75 -20.44 -119.41 -48.61
N GLU A 76 -19.17 -119.82 -48.80
CA GLU A 76 -18.00 -119.16 -48.22
C GLU A 76 -17.87 -117.70 -48.68
N GLY A 77 -18.10 -117.44 -49.97
CA GLY A 77 -18.08 -116.09 -50.55
C GLY A 77 -19.21 -115.18 -50.04
N VAL A 78 -20.42 -115.73 -49.84
CA VAL A 78 -21.55 -115.00 -49.25
C VAL A 78 -21.26 -114.68 -47.78
N ALA A 79 -20.79 -115.65 -46.99
CA ALA A 79 -20.43 -115.41 -45.59
C ALA A 79 -19.31 -114.36 -45.45
N ALA A 80 -18.29 -114.39 -46.33
CA ALA A 80 -17.24 -113.38 -46.38
C ALA A 80 -17.77 -111.99 -46.78
N ALA A 81 -18.76 -111.93 -47.68
CA ALA A 81 -19.43 -110.68 -48.05
C ALA A 81 -20.31 -110.13 -46.93
N GLU A 82 -21.02 -110.97 -46.17
CA GLU A 82 -21.81 -110.56 -44.99
C GLU A 82 -20.92 -110.01 -43.87
N VAL A 83 -19.77 -110.67 -43.59
CA VAL A 83 -18.76 -110.15 -42.64
C VAL A 83 -18.19 -108.82 -43.12
N SER A 84 -17.89 -108.69 -44.42
CA SER A 84 -17.40 -107.44 -45.01
C SER A 84 -18.43 -106.31 -44.94
N ALA A 85 -19.71 -106.62 -45.15
CA ALA A 85 -20.81 -105.66 -45.04
C ALA A 85 -21.04 -105.22 -43.58
N SER A 86 -20.90 -106.15 -42.62
CA SER A 86 -20.98 -105.85 -41.19
C SER A 86 -19.84 -104.90 -40.77
N ALA A 87 -18.59 -105.21 -41.14
CA ALA A 87 -17.44 -104.34 -40.87
C ALA A 87 -17.57 -102.95 -41.54
N ALA A 88 -18.16 -102.88 -42.74
CA ALA A 88 -18.46 -101.61 -43.40
C ALA A 88 -19.55 -100.80 -42.66
N ALA A 89 -20.58 -101.46 -42.13
CA ALA A 89 -21.63 -100.83 -41.32
C ALA A 89 -21.10 -100.33 -39.97
N GLU A 90 -20.26 -101.11 -39.29
CA GLU A 90 -19.56 -100.72 -38.06
C GLU A 90 -18.64 -99.51 -38.31
N SER A 91 -17.87 -99.52 -39.40
CA SER A 91 -17.02 -98.38 -39.80
C SER A 91 -17.84 -97.12 -40.14
N ALA A 92 -19.00 -97.29 -40.78
CA ALA A 92 -19.92 -96.17 -41.05
C ALA A 92 -20.55 -95.60 -39.77
N ALA A 93 -20.86 -96.44 -38.79
CA ALA A 93 -21.37 -96.04 -37.48
C ALA A 93 -20.29 -95.32 -36.65
N ALA A 94 -19.05 -95.83 -36.64
CA ALA A 94 -17.92 -95.15 -36.01
C ALA A 94 -17.69 -93.76 -36.62
N ALA A 95 -17.66 -93.66 -37.96
CA ALA A 95 -17.50 -92.38 -38.65
C ALA A 95 -18.68 -91.40 -38.41
N GLU A 96 -19.86 -91.88 -38.03
CA GLU A 96 -20.98 -91.04 -37.59
C GLU A 96 -20.81 -90.59 -36.13
N SER A 97 -20.32 -91.45 -35.24
CA SER A 97 -19.95 -91.09 -33.87
C SER A 97 -18.87 -89.98 -33.87
N ASP A 98 -17.82 -90.12 -34.68
CA ASP A 98 -16.76 -89.12 -34.83
C ASP A 98 -17.32 -87.77 -35.33
N ARG A 99 -18.29 -87.80 -36.25
CA ARG A 99 -18.97 -86.58 -36.74
C ARG A 99 -19.78 -85.90 -35.64
N GLN A 100 -20.45 -86.68 -34.79
CA GLN A 100 -21.25 -86.15 -33.68
C GLN A 100 -20.36 -85.58 -32.57
N GLU A 101 -19.25 -86.23 -32.22
CA GLU A 101 -18.28 -85.70 -31.26
C GLU A 101 -17.63 -84.40 -31.76
N VAL A 102 -17.26 -84.32 -33.05
CA VAL A 102 -16.78 -83.08 -33.69
C VAL A 102 -17.85 -81.98 -33.73
N ALA A 103 -19.13 -82.33 -33.86
CA ALA A 103 -20.23 -81.36 -33.82
C ALA A 103 -20.41 -80.77 -32.40
N SER A 104 -20.44 -81.61 -31.35
CA SER A 104 -20.50 -81.15 -29.96
C SER A 104 -19.25 -80.34 -29.57
N ALA A 105 -18.06 -80.73 -30.02
CA ALA A 105 -16.83 -79.96 -29.80
C ALA A 105 -16.91 -78.55 -30.43
N ARG A 106 -17.55 -78.41 -31.60
CA ARG A 106 -17.78 -77.10 -32.24
C ARG A 106 -18.75 -76.23 -31.45
N GLU A 107 -19.87 -76.79 -30.98
CA GLU A 107 -20.85 -76.07 -30.16
C GLU A 107 -20.22 -75.54 -28.86
N ILE A 108 -19.38 -76.35 -28.20
CA ILE A 108 -18.59 -75.94 -27.03
C ILE A 108 -17.62 -74.80 -27.38
N ILE A 109 -16.90 -74.89 -28.51
CA ILE A 109 -15.95 -73.85 -28.95
C ILE A 109 -16.65 -72.52 -29.27
N ASP A 110 -17.81 -72.56 -29.94
CA ASP A 110 -18.55 -71.34 -30.26
C ASP A 110 -19.26 -70.74 -29.03
N GLY A 111 -19.66 -71.57 -28.05
CA GLY A 111 -20.06 -71.13 -26.71
C GLY A 111 -18.94 -70.38 -25.97
N TYR A 112 -17.73 -70.95 -25.91
CA TYR A 112 -16.57 -70.25 -25.34
C TYR A 112 -16.21 -68.97 -26.11
N ARG A 113 -16.31 -68.98 -27.44
CA ARG A 113 -16.09 -67.79 -28.28
C ARG A 113 -17.07 -66.66 -27.91
N ALA A 114 -18.36 -66.98 -27.76
CA ALA A 114 -19.37 -66.01 -27.34
C ALA A 114 -19.09 -65.45 -25.93
N GLN A 115 -18.69 -66.31 -24.99
CA GLN A 115 -18.34 -65.90 -23.63
C GLN A 115 -17.11 -64.96 -23.59
N VAL A 116 -16.07 -65.25 -24.38
CA VAL A 116 -14.89 -64.39 -24.51
C VAL A 116 -15.23 -63.03 -25.13
N ILE A 117 -16.12 -63.00 -26.13
CA ILE A 117 -16.60 -61.74 -26.72
C ILE A 117 -17.38 -60.90 -25.69
N GLY A 118 -18.24 -61.53 -24.88
CA GLY A 118 -18.95 -60.88 -23.78
C GLY A 118 -17.99 -60.26 -22.76
N LEU A 119 -17.08 -61.06 -22.21
CA LEU A 119 -16.05 -60.62 -21.26
C LEU A 119 -15.17 -59.48 -21.82
N HIS A 120 -14.85 -59.51 -23.12
CA HIS A 120 -14.11 -58.42 -23.76
C HIS A 120 -14.93 -57.13 -23.82
N GLY A 121 -16.23 -57.21 -24.16
CA GLY A 121 -17.15 -56.06 -24.13
C GLY A 121 -17.32 -55.46 -22.73
N GLU A 122 -17.49 -56.30 -21.71
CA GLU A 122 -17.53 -55.88 -20.30
C GLU A 122 -16.22 -55.20 -19.86
N THR A 123 -15.07 -55.74 -20.27
CA THR A 123 -13.75 -55.16 -19.99
C THR A 123 -13.58 -53.78 -20.64
N LEU A 124 -14.05 -53.60 -21.88
CA LEU A 124 -14.04 -52.30 -22.57
C LEU A 124 -14.96 -51.28 -21.88
N ALA A 125 -16.17 -51.68 -21.48
CA ALA A 125 -17.08 -50.82 -20.74
C ALA A 125 -16.49 -50.39 -19.38
N ALA A 126 -15.87 -51.32 -18.65
CA ALA A 126 -15.19 -51.02 -17.39
C ALA A 126 -14.00 -50.07 -17.57
N ARG A 127 -13.21 -50.23 -18.65
CA ARG A 127 -12.14 -49.28 -19.04
C ARG A 127 -12.70 -47.88 -19.26
N ASP A 128 -13.78 -47.75 -20.03
CA ASP A 128 -14.31 -46.45 -20.43
C ASP A 128 -14.92 -45.68 -19.25
N VAL A 129 -15.56 -46.40 -18.31
CA VAL A 129 -15.96 -45.85 -17.01
C VAL A 129 -14.76 -45.38 -16.18
N ALA A 130 -13.67 -46.15 -16.14
CA ALA A 130 -12.46 -45.78 -15.41
C ALA A 130 -11.75 -44.55 -16.02
N VAL A 131 -11.74 -44.42 -17.35
CA VAL A 131 -11.22 -43.24 -18.07
C VAL A 131 -12.05 -42.00 -17.72
N GLY A 132 -13.38 -42.07 -17.84
CA GLY A 132 -14.25 -40.94 -17.48
C GLY A 132 -14.13 -40.52 -16.00
N ALA A 133 -13.88 -41.46 -15.09
CA ALA A 133 -13.59 -41.17 -13.69
C ALA A 133 -12.23 -40.46 -13.50
N ALA A 134 -11.20 -40.85 -14.26
CA ALA A 134 -9.89 -40.19 -14.23
C ALA A 134 -9.93 -38.78 -14.84
N GLU A 135 -10.65 -38.58 -15.94
CA GLU A 135 -10.91 -37.26 -16.53
C GLU A 135 -11.67 -36.34 -15.56
N THR A 136 -12.72 -36.86 -14.91
CA THR A 136 -13.49 -36.15 -13.87
C THR A 136 -12.59 -35.75 -12.70
N SER A 137 -11.74 -36.67 -12.23
CA SER A 137 -10.80 -36.41 -11.12
C SER A 137 -9.77 -35.34 -11.51
N THR A 138 -9.29 -35.35 -12.76
CA THR A 138 -8.37 -34.35 -13.30
C THR A 138 -9.02 -32.97 -13.38
N ALA A 139 -10.26 -32.89 -13.86
CA ALA A 139 -11.02 -31.64 -13.87
C ALA A 139 -11.28 -31.08 -12.46
N GLN A 140 -11.58 -31.95 -11.49
CA GLN A 140 -11.73 -31.56 -10.08
C GLN A 140 -10.42 -31.05 -9.48
N ALA A 141 -9.28 -31.68 -9.79
CA ALA A 141 -7.96 -31.22 -9.35
C ALA A 141 -7.62 -29.83 -9.91
N THR A 142 -7.90 -29.57 -11.18
CA THR A 142 -7.75 -28.23 -11.79
C THR A 142 -8.60 -27.17 -11.09
N VAL A 143 -9.88 -27.46 -10.81
CA VAL A 143 -10.78 -26.55 -10.09
C VAL A 143 -10.37 -26.34 -8.63
N ALA A 144 -9.75 -27.32 -7.98
CA ALA A 144 -9.16 -27.16 -6.66
C ALA A 144 -7.91 -26.25 -6.71
N GLY A 145 -7.09 -26.39 -7.76
CA GLY A 145 -5.93 -25.52 -8.03
C GLY A 145 -6.33 -24.05 -8.20
N THR A 146 -7.26 -23.75 -9.11
CA THR A 146 -7.70 -22.36 -9.34
C THR A 146 -8.30 -21.74 -8.07
N LYS A 147 -9.06 -22.51 -7.28
CA LYS A 147 -9.60 -22.03 -6.00
C LYS A 147 -8.52 -21.76 -4.93
N ALA A 148 -7.42 -22.51 -4.94
CA ALA A 148 -6.28 -22.24 -4.07
C ALA A 148 -5.54 -20.95 -4.49
N GLU A 149 -5.46 -20.66 -5.79
CA GLU A 149 -4.92 -19.40 -6.31
C GLU A 149 -5.84 -18.21 -5.99
N GLU A 150 -7.15 -18.34 -6.17
CA GLU A 150 -8.17 -17.36 -5.78
C GLU A 150 -8.09 -17.04 -4.27
N ALA A 151 -8.00 -18.07 -3.42
CA ALA A 151 -7.84 -17.91 -1.97
C ALA A 151 -6.52 -17.21 -1.60
N SER A 152 -5.43 -17.54 -2.29
CA SER A 152 -4.11 -16.90 -2.10
C SER A 152 -4.14 -15.42 -2.50
N ALA A 153 -4.80 -15.08 -3.61
CA ALA A 153 -4.99 -13.69 -4.03
C ALA A 153 -5.87 -12.90 -3.06
N SER A 154 -6.93 -13.53 -2.53
CA SER A 154 -7.80 -12.94 -1.49
C SER A 154 -7.04 -12.64 -0.19
N ALA A 155 -6.18 -13.57 0.26
CA ALA A 155 -5.32 -13.35 1.43
C ALA A 155 -4.34 -12.18 1.22
N ALA A 156 -3.68 -12.10 0.06
CA ALA A 156 -2.79 -10.99 -0.26
C ALA A 156 -3.51 -9.63 -0.35
N ALA A 157 -4.77 -9.62 -0.81
CA ALA A 157 -5.62 -8.42 -0.82
C ALA A 157 -6.03 -7.99 0.60
N ALA A 158 -6.28 -8.94 1.51
CA ALA A 158 -6.56 -8.65 2.92
C ALA A 158 -5.34 -8.02 3.62
N GLU A 159 -4.14 -8.58 3.44
CA GLU A 159 -2.89 -7.99 3.94
C GLU A 159 -2.65 -6.56 3.41
N ALA A 160 -2.95 -6.31 2.14
CA ALA A 160 -2.83 -4.99 1.54
C ALA A 160 -3.82 -3.98 2.15
N SER A 161 -5.04 -4.43 2.46
CA SER A 161 -6.07 -3.63 3.15
C SER A 161 -5.66 -3.27 4.58
N GLU A 162 -5.08 -4.21 5.32
CA GLU A 162 -4.55 -3.98 6.68
C GLU A 162 -3.40 -2.96 6.67
N LYS A 163 -2.44 -3.12 5.75
CA LYS A 163 -1.32 -2.16 5.56
C LYS A 163 -1.82 -0.76 5.18
N ASN A 164 -2.88 -0.64 4.39
CA ASN A 164 -3.52 0.64 4.05
C ASN A 164 -4.27 1.28 5.24
N SER A 165 -4.90 0.46 6.08
CA SER A 165 -5.54 0.93 7.33
C SER A 165 -4.49 1.49 8.30
N ALA A 166 -3.40 0.75 8.54
CA ALA A 166 -2.29 1.21 9.38
C ALA A 166 -1.51 2.41 8.80
N ALA A 167 -1.53 2.62 7.47
CA ALA A 167 -1.03 3.86 6.86
C ALA A 167 -1.99 5.04 7.11
N SER A 168 -3.30 4.80 7.05
CA SER A 168 -4.33 5.80 7.31
C SER A 168 -4.33 6.25 8.78
N GLU A 169 -4.21 5.31 9.72
CA GLU A 169 -4.10 5.60 11.17
C GLU A 169 -2.87 6.44 11.51
N ARG A 170 -1.70 6.13 10.94
CA ARG A 170 -0.48 6.93 11.10
C ARG A 170 -0.65 8.34 10.52
N THR A 171 -1.34 8.47 9.40
CA THR A 171 -1.62 9.77 8.77
C THR A 171 -2.56 10.61 9.66
N ALA A 172 -3.63 10.00 10.19
CA ALA A 172 -4.54 10.65 11.13
C ALA A 172 -3.84 11.06 12.44
N SER A 173 -2.94 10.21 12.95
CA SER A 173 -2.15 10.49 14.16
C SER A 173 -1.19 11.68 13.95
N GLY A 174 -0.49 11.74 12.81
CA GLY A 174 0.37 12.87 12.47
C GLY A 174 -0.41 14.19 12.30
N ALA A 175 -1.62 14.12 11.73
CA ALA A 175 -2.51 15.28 11.62
C ALA A 175 -2.99 15.76 13.01
N ALA A 176 -3.33 14.84 13.92
CA ALA A 176 -3.73 15.17 15.29
C ALA A 176 -2.57 15.78 16.11
N GLN A 177 -1.35 15.26 15.96
CA GLN A 177 -0.15 15.88 16.54
C GLN A 177 0.06 17.30 15.99
N THR A 178 0.00 17.47 14.66
CA THR A 178 0.16 18.78 14.01
C THR A 178 -0.88 19.79 14.53
N ALA A 179 -2.14 19.38 14.68
CA ALA A 179 -3.20 20.22 15.23
C ALA A 179 -2.94 20.60 16.71
N THR A 180 -2.37 19.69 17.50
CA THR A 180 -1.99 19.93 18.90
C THR A 180 -0.84 20.95 19.00
N GLU A 181 0.17 20.82 18.13
CA GLU A 181 1.29 21.76 18.06
C GLU A 181 0.82 23.17 17.63
N GLN A 182 -0.08 23.27 16.64
CA GLN A 182 -0.69 24.54 16.23
C GLN A 182 -1.54 25.19 17.33
N ALA A 183 -2.28 24.40 18.12
CA ALA A 183 -3.01 24.90 19.29
C ALA A 183 -2.06 25.44 20.37
N GLY A 184 -0.90 24.80 20.56
CA GLY A 184 0.18 25.31 21.42
C GLY A 184 0.74 26.65 20.94
N VAL A 185 1.02 26.78 19.63
CA VAL A 185 1.48 28.04 19.02
C VAL A 185 0.45 29.16 19.20
N ALA A 186 -0.83 28.90 18.92
CA ALA A 186 -1.91 29.87 19.11
C ALA A 186 -2.06 30.31 20.56
N THR A 187 -1.89 29.37 21.52
CA THR A 187 -1.89 29.69 22.95
C THR A 187 -0.73 30.61 23.32
N GLY A 188 0.49 30.32 22.85
CA GLY A 188 1.66 31.18 23.07
C GLY A 188 1.52 32.58 22.45
N GLN A 189 0.92 32.68 21.27
CA GLN A 189 0.60 33.97 20.64
C GLN A 189 -0.40 34.79 21.47
N ALA A 190 -1.41 34.15 22.06
CA ALA A 190 -2.36 34.82 22.95
C ALA A 190 -1.71 35.31 24.26
N THR A 191 -0.77 34.55 24.83
CA THR A 191 0.06 34.99 25.97
C THR A 191 0.88 36.22 25.60
N ILE A 192 1.64 36.18 24.50
CA ILE A 192 2.47 37.31 24.04
C ILE A 192 1.61 38.56 23.77
N ALA A 193 0.42 38.41 23.18
CA ALA A 193 -0.51 39.53 22.97
C ALA A 193 -1.01 40.15 24.30
N THR A 194 -1.20 39.32 25.33
CA THR A 194 -1.58 39.77 26.69
C THR A 194 -0.43 40.51 27.36
N GLU A 195 0.80 40.02 27.24
CA GLU A 195 2.01 40.69 27.74
C GLU A 195 2.24 42.05 27.04
N GLN A 196 2.09 42.10 25.71
CA GLN A 196 2.14 43.34 24.92
C GLN A 196 1.12 44.38 25.39
N ALA A 197 -0.11 43.96 25.70
CA ALA A 197 -1.14 44.84 26.26
C ALA A 197 -0.78 45.37 27.66
N GLY A 198 -0.14 44.54 28.50
CA GLY A 198 0.40 44.95 29.80
C GLY A 198 1.51 46.00 29.67
N VAL A 199 2.43 45.82 28.72
CA VAL A 199 3.49 46.80 28.40
C VAL A 199 2.89 48.12 27.91
N ALA A 200 1.85 48.08 27.07
CA ALA A 200 1.16 49.28 26.60
C ALA A 200 0.47 50.05 27.74
N THR A 201 -0.15 49.33 28.70
CA THR A 201 -0.73 49.94 29.92
C THR A 201 0.36 50.63 30.76
N GLY A 202 1.47 49.93 31.06
CA GLY A 202 2.58 50.52 31.83
C GLY A 202 3.24 51.73 31.15
N ALA A 203 3.25 51.77 29.82
CA ALA A 203 3.69 52.96 29.07
C ALA A 203 2.71 54.14 29.22
N ALA A 204 1.39 53.88 29.25
CA ALA A 204 0.38 54.91 29.49
C ALA A 204 0.42 55.45 30.93
N ASP A 205 0.63 54.59 31.93
CA ASP A 205 0.82 54.99 33.32
C ASP A 205 2.08 55.85 33.49
N THR A 206 3.16 55.49 32.79
CA THR A 206 4.41 56.25 32.74
C THR A 206 4.20 57.63 32.11
N ALA A 207 3.49 57.72 30.98
CA ALA A 207 3.17 58.98 30.32
C ALA A 207 2.27 59.88 31.20
N THR A 208 1.29 59.29 31.89
CA THR A 208 0.42 59.99 32.86
C THR A 208 1.24 60.54 34.02
N SER A 209 2.17 59.76 34.55
CA SER A 209 3.09 60.19 35.61
C SER A 209 3.99 61.34 35.16
N GLN A 210 4.53 61.29 33.94
CA GLN A 210 5.33 62.38 33.36
C GLN A 210 4.50 63.66 33.14
N ALA A 211 3.25 63.55 32.72
CA ALA A 211 2.34 64.69 32.61
C ALA A 211 2.04 65.34 33.98
N GLY A 212 1.92 64.53 35.04
CA GLY A 212 1.83 65.00 36.42
C GLY A 212 3.07 65.79 36.87
N VAL A 213 4.28 65.26 36.60
CA VAL A 213 5.55 65.95 36.89
C VAL A 213 5.67 67.26 36.11
N ALA A 214 5.31 67.28 34.83
CA ALA A 214 5.32 68.49 34.00
C ALA A 214 4.33 69.56 34.51
N SER A 215 3.16 69.13 34.99
CA SER A 215 2.16 70.01 35.61
C SER A 215 2.67 70.62 36.92
N GLY A 216 3.29 69.80 37.78
CA GLY A 216 3.92 70.28 39.01
C GLY A 216 5.04 71.30 38.75
N ALA A 217 5.90 71.03 37.74
CA ALA A 217 6.95 71.95 37.34
C ALA A 217 6.39 73.30 36.80
N ALA A 218 5.25 73.28 36.10
CA ALA A 218 4.57 74.50 35.66
C ALA A 218 3.97 75.31 36.83
N THR A 219 3.41 74.64 37.83
CA THR A 219 2.97 75.28 39.09
C THR A 219 4.15 75.94 39.79
N THR A 220 5.25 75.22 40.02
CA THR A 220 6.45 75.77 40.66
C THR A 220 7.05 76.94 39.87
N ALA A 221 7.07 76.88 38.53
CA ALA A 221 7.51 78.01 37.70
C ALA A 221 6.61 79.25 37.87
N THR A 222 5.31 79.06 38.11
CA THR A 222 4.35 80.14 38.38
C THR A 222 4.60 80.74 39.76
N GLU A 223 4.74 79.92 40.80
CA GLU A 223 5.08 80.36 42.17
C GLU A 223 6.40 81.16 42.20
N GLN A 224 7.43 80.71 41.46
CA GLN A 224 8.70 81.44 41.37
C GLN A 224 8.56 82.79 40.64
N ALA A 225 7.67 82.89 39.64
CA ALA A 225 7.37 84.16 38.97
C ALA A 225 6.64 85.15 39.90
N GLU A 226 5.71 84.67 40.73
CA GLU A 226 5.03 85.47 41.76
C GLU A 226 5.99 85.94 42.86
N LEU A 227 6.88 85.06 43.33
CA LEU A 227 7.96 85.43 44.27
C LEU A 227 8.90 86.49 43.67
N ALA A 228 9.31 86.33 42.41
CA ALA A 228 10.14 87.32 41.72
C ALA A 228 9.43 88.69 41.59
N ALA A 229 8.13 88.70 41.29
CA ALA A 229 7.32 89.92 41.26
C ALA A 229 7.20 90.55 42.67
N GLY A 230 7.03 89.74 43.72
CA GLY A 230 7.04 90.17 45.12
C GLY A 230 8.36 90.82 45.52
N HIS A 231 9.50 90.22 45.16
CA HIS A 231 10.83 90.79 45.38
C HIS A 231 11.04 92.11 44.62
N ALA A 232 10.56 92.22 43.37
CA ALA A 232 10.60 93.47 42.62
C ALA A 232 9.75 94.57 43.28
N GLY A 233 8.57 94.23 43.79
CA GLY A 233 7.73 95.13 44.59
C GLY A 233 8.41 95.60 45.88
N ALA A 234 9.03 94.68 46.62
CA ALA A 234 9.81 95.00 47.82
C ALA A 234 11.02 95.91 47.52
N ALA A 235 11.71 95.69 46.41
CA ALA A 235 12.80 96.55 45.95
C ALA A 235 12.31 97.98 45.65
N ALA A 236 11.16 98.14 44.98
CA ALA A 236 10.55 99.45 44.73
C ALA A 236 10.10 100.17 46.02
N VAL A 237 9.59 99.43 47.01
CA VAL A 237 9.29 99.98 48.35
C VAL A 237 10.57 100.41 49.08
N SER A 238 11.65 99.65 48.96
CA SER A 238 12.97 100.00 49.50
C SER A 238 13.54 101.26 48.83
N GLU A 239 13.44 101.37 47.50
CA GLU A 239 13.87 102.57 46.74
C GLU A 239 13.07 103.82 47.16
N LYS A 240 11.75 103.69 47.33
CA LYS A 240 10.89 104.78 47.85
C LYS A 240 11.27 105.18 49.28
N SER A 241 11.63 104.21 50.11
CA SER A 241 12.08 104.45 51.49
C SER A 241 13.44 105.14 51.53
N ALA A 242 14.38 104.75 50.66
CA ALA A 242 15.67 105.41 50.51
C ALA A 242 15.51 106.88 50.05
N LYS A 243 14.64 107.15 49.07
CA LYS A 243 14.30 108.52 48.62
C LYS A 243 13.62 109.35 49.72
N ALA A 244 12.83 108.73 50.60
CA ALA A 244 12.26 109.40 51.77
C ALA A 244 13.33 109.75 52.81
N SER A 245 14.27 108.83 53.09
CA SER A 245 15.43 109.08 53.96
C SER A 245 16.34 110.18 53.41
N GLU A 246 16.60 110.21 52.10
CA GLU A 246 17.36 111.27 51.43
C GLU A 246 16.71 112.65 51.63
N GLN A 247 15.37 112.74 51.53
CA GLN A 247 14.64 113.98 51.83
C GLN A 247 14.67 114.33 53.33
N ALA A 248 14.68 113.34 54.23
CA ALA A 248 14.85 113.59 55.66
C ALA A 248 16.24 114.15 55.96
N THR A 249 17.30 113.61 55.34
CA THR A 249 18.67 114.15 55.44
C THR A 249 18.73 115.60 54.96
N LYS A 250 18.15 115.93 53.79
CA LYS A 250 18.12 117.32 53.27
C LYS A 250 17.37 118.29 54.18
N ARG A 251 16.32 117.82 54.88
CA ARG A 251 15.64 118.61 55.94
C ARG A 251 16.51 118.77 57.19
N ALA A 252 17.25 117.73 57.58
CA ALA A 252 18.19 117.79 58.69
C ALA A 252 19.36 118.76 58.40
N GLU A 253 19.96 118.70 57.20
CA GLU A 253 20.94 119.66 56.69
C GLU A 253 20.41 121.10 56.78
N THR A 254 19.15 121.33 56.38
CA THR A 254 18.50 122.64 56.47
C THR A 254 18.34 123.11 57.93
N SER A 255 17.95 122.22 58.85
CA SER A 255 17.85 122.52 60.28
C SER A 255 19.21 122.73 60.95
N VAL A 256 20.26 122.03 60.52
CA VAL A 256 21.64 122.25 60.95
C VAL A 256 22.11 123.60 60.46
N LYS A 257 21.95 123.91 59.17
CA LYS A 257 22.27 125.23 58.57
C LYS A 257 21.59 126.38 59.32
N ALA A 258 20.29 126.26 59.61
CA ALA A 258 19.55 127.24 60.40
C ALA A 258 20.02 127.33 61.88
N SER A 259 20.56 126.24 62.43
CA SER A 259 21.15 126.24 63.78
C SER A 259 22.54 126.87 63.80
N GLU A 260 23.37 126.65 62.78
CA GLU A 260 24.62 127.38 62.57
C GLU A 260 24.36 128.88 62.44
N ASP A 261 23.38 129.30 61.63
CA ASP A 261 23.10 130.72 61.40
C ASP A 261 22.58 131.40 62.68
N ARG A 262 21.83 130.67 63.52
CA ARG A 262 21.49 131.12 64.89
C ARG A 262 22.72 131.24 65.78
N VAL A 263 23.64 130.27 65.76
CA VAL A 263 24.89 130.32 66.54
C VAL A 263 25.80 131.45 66.07
N ALA A 264 25.92 131.67 64.75
CA ALA A 264 26.66 132.79 64.16
C ALA A 264 26.05 134.15 64.51
N THR A 265 24.71 134.26 64.52
CA THR A 265 23.99 135.46 64.97
C THR A 265 24.24 135.74 66.45
N ILE A 266 24.20 134.71 67.31
CA ILE A 266 24.52 134.84 68.73
C ILE A 266 25.99 135.27 68.91
N ALA A 267 26.93 134.59 68.26
CA ALA A 267 28.36 134.90 68.36
C ALA A 267 28.70 136.31 67.85
N GLY A 268 28.20 136.69 66.67
CA GLY A 268 28.43 138.02 66.08
C GLY A 268 27.75 139.17 66.83
N SER A 269 26.71 138.89 67.60
CA SER A 269 26.07 139.86 68.51
C SER A 269 26.58 139.79 69.96
N THR A 270 27.53 138.89 70.26
CA THR A 270 28.16 138.76 71.58
C THR A 270 29.34 139.72 71.69
N ARG A 271 29.29 140.68 72.62
CA ARG A 271 30.41 141.58 72.94
C ARG A 271 30.52 141.82 74.44
N TRP A 272 31.73 142.14 74.92
CA TRP A 272 31.94 142.60 76.28
C TRP A 272 31.68 144.11 76.40
N VAL A 273 30.85 144.49 77.37
CA VAL A 273 30.55 145.89 77.72
C VAL A 273 30.92 146.08 79.20
N GLY A 274 32.19 146.40 79.45
CA GLY A 274 32.75 146.40 80.80
C GLY A 274 32.80 144.99 81.39
N THR A 275 32.22 144.80 82.57
CA THR A 275 32.16 143.52 83.30
C THR A 275 30.96 142.64 82.93
N ARG A 276 30.20 143.03 81.90
CA ARG A 276 28.95 142.38 81.47
C ARG A 276 29.07 141.94 80.01
N LEU A 277 28.46 140.81 79.68
CA LEU A 277 28.35 140.32 78.31
C LEU A 277 27.04 140.84 77.70
N GLU A 278 27.12 141.56 76.60
CA GLU A 278 25.96 141.88 75.75
C GLU A 278 25.82 140.77 74.71
N VAL A 279 24.62 140.21 74.56
CA VAL A 279 24.29 139.22 73.53
C VAL A 279 22.97 139.62 72.87
N ASN A 280 22.96 139.78 71.56
CA ASN A 280 21.77 140.15 70.77
C ASN A 280 21.00 141.38 71.31
N GLY A 281 21.74 142.38 71.82
CA GLY A 281 21.19 143.61 72.41
C GLY A 281 20.68 143.49 73.86
N GLN A 282 20.78 142.31 74.50
CA GLN A 282 20.48 142.13 75.92
C GLN A 282 21.76 142.04 76.76
N MET A 283 21.77 142.71 77.91
CA MET A 283 22.92 142.78 78.82
C MET A 283 22.80 141.72 79.93
N SER A 284 23.86 140.91 80.08
CA SER A 284 24.03 139.99 81.20
C SER A 284 24.20 140.73 82.55
N PRO A 285 23.87 140.12 83.70
CA PRO A 285 24.30 140.59 85.01
C PRO A 285 25.83 140.73 85.17
N ASP A 286 26.28 141.32 86.27
CA ASP A 286 27.71 141.50 86.54
C ASP A 286 28.44 140.16 86.78
N LEU A 287 29.43 139.84 85.95
CA LEU A 287 30.06 138.51 85.90
C LEU A 287 31.31 138.41 86.80
N LYS A 288 31.28 139.00 88.00
CA LYS A 288 32.41 138.95 88.94
C LYS A 288 31.98 138.94 90.41
N GLY A 289 31.81 137.74 90.96
CA GLY A 289 31.54 137.45 92.38
C GLY A 289 31.60 135.94 92.65
N ASP A 290 31.86 135.55 93.90
CA ASP A 290 32.12 134.15 94.28
C ASP A 290 30.86 133.33 94.64
N LEU A 291 30.88 132.03 94.29
CA LEU A 291 30.19 130.82 94.83
C LEU A 291 28.91 130.98 95.70
N PRO A 292 27.81 130.18 95.53
CA PRO A 292 27.81 128.70 95.47
C PRO A 292 26.66 128.03 94.63
N VAL A 293 26.23 126.79 94.97
CA VAL A 293 25.30 125.86 94.23
C VAL A 293 24.07 125.42 95.10
N VAL A 294 23.05 124.59 94.77
CA VAL A 294 22.91 123.25 94.09
C VAL A 294 21.44 122.93 93.63
N TYR A 295 21.16 121.68 93.16
CA TYR A 295 19.83 121.03 92.86
C TYR A 295 19.15 121.37 91.51
N SER A 296 18.29 120.55 90.83
CA SER A 296 17.78 119.13 90.93
C SER A 296 16.87 118.79 89.72
N SER A 297 16.48 117.56 89.32
CA SER A 297 17.06 116.18 89.35
C SER A 297 16.12 115.14 88.65
N THR A 298 16.65 113.94 88.33
CA THR A 298 15.96 112.61 88.16
C THR A 298 15.03 112.29 86.94
N PRO A 299 14.90 110.99 86.53
CA PRO A 299 14.27 110.50 85.27
C PRO A 299 12.84 109.89 85.45
N PRO A 300 12.30 109.15 84.45
CA PRO A 300 12.29 107.67 84.56
C PRO A 300 12.46 106.83 83.26
N GLU A 301 13.19 105.69 83.38
CA GLU A 301 12.85 104.25 83.12
C GLU A 301 12.06 103.82 81.82
N ASP A 302 12.04 102.56 81.34
CA ASP A 302 12.31 101.20 81.90
C ASP A 302 13.03 100.28 80.83
N LYS A 303 12.79 98.99 80.44
CA LYS A 303 11.83 97.87 80.68
C LYS A 303 12.46 96.51 80.25
N ASP A 304 11.71 95.41 80.45
CA ASP A 304 11.99 93.95 80.29
C ASP A 304 12.33 93.49 78.82
N VAL A 305 13.13 92.47 78.44
CA VAL A 305 13.79 91.23 79.02
C VAL A 305 13.15 89.88 78.59
N ILE A 306 13.97 88.90 78.11
CA ILE A 306 13.97 87.40 78.31
C ILE A 306 15.01 86.66 77.39
N TRP A 307 15.40 85.40 77.68
CA TRP A 307 16.52 84.56 77.10
C TRP A 307 16.25 82.99 77.13
N VAL A 308 17.10 82.13 76.48
CA VAL A 308 17.26 80.61 76.47
C VAL A 308 16.13 79.68 75.87
N ASN A 309 16.20 78.33 75.61
CA ASN A 309 17.16 77.18 75.79
C ASN A 309 16.94 75.99 74.76
N PRO A 310 17.90 75.03 74.53
CA PRO A 310 17.76 73.77 73.72
C PRO A 310 17.67 72.38 74.49
N ASP A 311 17.93 71.20 73.85
CA ASP A 311 18.10 69.73 74.32
C ASP A 311 16.95 68.70 73.91
N GLU A 312 16.92 67.31 73.94
CA GLU A 312 17.57 66.11 74.63
C GLU A 312 17.56 64.72 73.79
N GLU A 313 17.38 63.47 74.34
CA GLU A 313 17.87 62.11 73.81
C GLU A 313 17.08 60.70 74.00
N LEU A 314 17.27 59.66 73.11
CA LEU A 314 17.52 58.12 73.16
C LEU A 314 16.50 56.86 73.46
N PRO A 315 16.81 55.54 73.86
CA PRO A 315 16.37 54.24 73.15
C PRO A 315 16.10 52.76 73.80
N ALA A 316 15.33 51.83 73.13
CA ALA A 316 15.29 50.28 72.90
C ALA A 316 15.54 49.03 73.90
N GLN A 317 15.00 47.74 73.69
CA GLN A 317 15.57 46.28 73.95
C GLN A 317 14.70 44.95 74.36
N PRO A 318 15.26 43.63 74.36
CA PRO A 318 14.71 42.27 74.92
C PRO A 318 15.63 40.95 75.27
N GLY A 319 15.19 39.79 75.94
CA GLY A 319 15.82 38.36 75.91
C GLY A 319 15.71 37.19 77.05
N ALA A 320 16.08 35.84 76.80
CA ALA A 320 16.61 34.65 77.69
C ALA A 320 15.89 33.23 78.07
N PRO A 321 16.56 31.97 78.14
CA PRO A 321 16.03 30.57 78.59
C PRO A 321 16.94 29.36 79.22
N GLY A 322 16.44 28.13 79.66
CA GLY A 322 17.17 26.79 80.06
C GLY A 322 16.36 25.67 80.91
N GLY A 323 16.65 24.36 81.34
CA GLY A 323 17.58 23.13 81.19
C GLY A 323 17.41 21.87 82.23
N GLY A 324 17.87 20.56 82.03
CA GLY A 324 17.89 19.31 83.00
C GLY A 324 18.13 17.83 82.38
N GLY A 325 18.28 16.55 82.94
CA GLY A 325 18.47 15.73 84.24
C GLY A 325 18.48 14.09 84.13
N ALA A 326 18.96 13.18 85.08
CA ALA A 326 19.03 11.61 85.00
C ALA A 326 19.29 10.66 86.30
N SER A 327 19.35 9.26 86.28
CA SER A 327 19.57 8.24 87.46
C SER A 327 19.92 6.66 87.21
N GLY A 328 20.09 5.70 88.22
CA GLY A 328 20.48 4.20 88.12
C GLY A 328 20.45 3.11 89.36
N PRO A 329 20.89 1.78 89.28
CA PRO A 329 20.57 0.56 90.18
C PRO A 329 21.68 -0.48 90.78
N VAL A 330 21.37 -1.68 91.44
CA VAL A 330 22.26 -2.64 92.29
C VAL A 330 22.00 -4.25 92.39
N SER A 331 22.63 -5.11 93.32
CA SER A 331 22.72 -6.66 93.37
C SER A 331 22.64 -7.57 94.73
N TRP A 332 23.33 -8.78 94.94
CA TRP A 332 22.94 -9.98 95.85
C TRP A 332 23.92 -10.76 96.93
N GLU A 333 24.17 -12.13 96.97
CA GLU A 333 25.03 -13.04 97.87
C GLU A 333 24.49 -13.73 99.19
N SER A 334 23.22 -14.13 99.25
CA SER A 334 22.40 -14.06 100.49
C SER A 334 22.26 -15.28 101.45
N VAL A 335 23.00 -16.39 101.34
CA VAL A 335 22.79 -17.61 102.16
C VAL A 335 23.92 -17.90 103.15
N THR A 336 23.62 -17.86 104.46
CA THR A 336 24.56 -18.07 105.58
C THR A 336 24.52 -19.48 106.18
N GLY A 337 25.61 -19.90 106.85
CA GLY A 337 25.68 -21.17 107.60
C GLY A 337 26.04 -22.44 106.80
N LYS A 338 26.31 -22.31 105.49
CA LYS A 338 26.63 -23.41 104.58
C LYS A 338 28.03 -24.05 104.81
N PRO A 339 28.21 -25.38 104.62
CA PRO A 339 29.51 -26.04 104.69
C PRO A 339 30.54 -25.44 103.71
N ALA A 340 31.81 -25.41 104.11
CA ALA A 340 32.87 -24.73 103.37
C ALA A 340 33.50 -25.56 102.23
N GLU A 341 33.65 -26.88 102.41
CA GLU A 341 34.39 -27.74 101.47
C GLU A 341 33.50 -28.61 100.56
N PHE A 342 32.22 -28.78 100.90
CA PHE A 342 31.27 -29.61 100.15
C PHE A 342 30.00 -28.85 99.75
N PRO A 343 30.07 -27.89 98.81
CA PRO A 343 28.88 -27.46 98.08
C PRO A 343 28.31 -28.64 97.28
N PRO A 344 26.98 -28.83 97.22
CA PRO A 344 26.39 -29.97 96.52
C PRO A 344 26.59 -29.87 95.00
N THR A 345 27.47 -30.71 94.47
CA THR A 345 27.69 -30.89 93.02
C THR A 345 26.85 -32.04 92.46
N THR A 346 26.35 -31.90 91.24
CA THR A 346 25.74 -32.99 90.49
C THR A 346 26.74 -34.14 90.24
N HIS A 347 26.25 -35.37 90.30
CA HIS A 347 26.98 -36.57 89.91
C HIS A 347 26.11 -37.46 89.00
N THR A 348 26.72 -38.44 88.33
CA THR A 348 26.06 -39.32 87.37
C THR A 348 26.43 -40.79 87.62
N HIS A 349 25.60 -41.68 87.08
CA HIS A 349 25.84 -43.12 87.05
C HIS A 349 26.05 -43.59 85.60
N THR A 350 26.86 -44.63 85.41
CA THR A 350 27.06 -45.30 84.11
C THR A 350 26.24 -46.58 84.04
N THR A 351 25.80 -47.01 82.85
CA THR A 351 25.00 -48.24 82.68
C THR A 351 25.69 -49.48 83.26
N ALA A 352 27.02 -49.54 83.11
CA ALA A 352 27.88 -50.59 83.67
C ALA A 352 27.84 -50.73 85.21
N GLN A 353 27.23 -49.79 85.95
CA GLN A 353 26.96 -49.93 87.39
C GLN A 353 25.71 -50.77 87.69
N VAL A 354 24.97 -51.20 86.65
CA VAL A 354 23.78 -52.06 86.74
C VAL A 354 24.04 -53.35 85.93
N THR A 355 24.54 -54.39 86.60
CA THR A 355 24.86 -55.68 85.99
C THR A 355 23.65 -56.27 85.24
N GLY A 356 23.83 -56.63 83.96
CA GLY A 356 22.78 -57.21 83.11
C GLY A 356 21.87 -56.19 82.41
N LEU A 357 22.07 -54.88 82.61
CA LEU A 357 21.29 -53.85 81.93
C LEU A 357 21.56 -53.83 80.42
N ASP A 358 22.81 -54.01 80.01
CA ASP A 358 23.21 -53.94 78.61
C ASP A 358 22.65 -55.13 77.80
N GLU A 359 22.67 -56.36 78.34
CA GLU A 359 21.98 -57.52 77.74
C GLU A 359 20.45 -57.32 77.68
N ALA A 360 19.86 -56.74 78.72
CA ALA A 360 18.41 -56.48 78.77
C ALA A 360 17.97 -55.43 77.75
N LEU A 361 18.81 -54.43 77.44
CA LEU A 361 18.58 -53.47 76.35
C LEU A 361 18.79 -54.11 74.98
N ALA A 362 19.89 -54.86 74.79
CA ALA A 362 20.21 -55.54 73.54
C ALA A 362 19.08 -56.51 73.11
N GLY A 363 18.49 -57.24 74.07
CA GLY A 363 17.36 -58.15 73.81
C GLY A 363 16.01 -57.48 73.49
N LYS A 364 15.90 -56.15 73.52
CA LYS A 364 14.65 -55.41 73.24
C LYS A 364 14.53 -54.84 71.83
N ALA A 365 15.62 -54.79 71.07
CA ALA A 365 15.61 -54.39 69.66
C ALA A 365 15.96 -55.57 68.77
N SER A 366 15.05 -55.97 67.87
CA SER A 366 15.42 -56.86 66.77
C SER A 366 16.43 -56.15 65.89
N ALA A 367 17.60 -56.76 65.68
CA ALA A 367 18.72 -56.19 64.92
C ALA A 367 18.35 -55.81 63.48
N THR A 368 17.31 -56.44 62.93
CA THR A 368 16.54 -55.95 61.79
C THR A 368 15.05 -55.95 62.15
N HIS A 369 14.52 -54.78 62.48
CA HIS A 369 13.11 -54.47 62.28
C HIS A 369 12.99 -53.65 60.99
N VAL A 370 11.95 -53.92 60.21
CA VAL A 370 11.63 -53.17 58.99
C VAL A 370 10.20 -52.69 59.09
N HIS A 371 9.94 -51.50 58.55
CA HIS A 371 8.60 -50.94 58.45
C HIS A 371 8.11 -50.97 57.01
N ALA A 372 6.87 -51.42 56.80
CA ALA A 372 6.19 -51.14 55.54
C ALA A 372 5.79 -49.67 55.49
N ILE A 373 5.64 -49.09 54.30
CA ILE A 373 5.20 -47.69 54.14
C ILE A 373 3.81 -47.47 54.78
N GLY A 374 2.98 -48.52 54.83
CA GLY A 374 1.68 -48.51 55.51
C GLY A 374 1.73 -48.48 57.04
N ASP A 375 2.87 -48.79 57.68
CA ASP A 375 3.02 -48.75 59.14
C ASP A 375 3.01 -47.30 59.67
N VAL A 376 3.33 -46.33 58.81
CA VAL A 376 3.32 -44.90 59.13
C VAL A 376 2.10 -44.25 58.49
N THR A 377 1.01 -44.15 59.25
CA THR A 377 -0.24 -43.53 58.81
C THR A 377 -0.02 -42.16 58.16
N GLY A 378 -0.35 -42.06 56.87
CA GLY A 378 -0.20 -40.83 56.08
C GLY A 378 1.09 -40.73 55.25
N LEU A 379 2.10 -41.58 55.48
CA LEU A 379 3.37 -41.53 54.73
C LEU A 379 3.18 -41.79 53.23
N GLN A 380 2.33 -42.76 52.87
CA GLN A 380 2.02 -43.07 51.47
C GLN A 380 1.50 -41.82 50.73
N GLY A 381 0.44 -41.17 51.24
CA GLY A 381 -0.11 -39.96 50.64
C GLY A 381 0.85 -38.76 50.66
N ALA A 382 1.75 -38.69 51.65
CA ALA A 382 2.81 -37.67 51.70
C ALA A 382 3.91 -37.89 50.64
N LEU A 383 4.15 -39.14 50.21
CA LEU A 383 5.05 -39.48 49.11
C LEU A 383 4.37 -39.31 47.75
N ASP A 384 3.13 -39.79 47.59
CA ASP A 384 2.34 -39.63 46.37
C ASP A 384 2.13 -38.15 46.02
N GLY A 385 1.97 -37.30 47.03
CA GLY A 385 1.88 -35.84 46.89
C GLY A 385 3.18 -35.12 46.52
N LYS A 386 4.34 -35.79 46.48
CA LYS A 386 5.63 -35.16 46.09
C LYS A 386 5.90 -35.16 44.60
N ALA A 387 5.27 -36.05 43.84
CA ALA A 387 5.40 -36.15 42.39
C ALA A 387 4.03 -36.48 41.79
N PRO A 388 3.15 -35.48 41.56
CA PRO A 388 1.85 -35.74 40.95
C PRO A 388 2.03 -36.39 39.57
N THR A 389 1.11 -37.29 39.22
CA THR A 389 1.12 -38.12 38.00
C THR A 389 1.10 -37.32 36.69
N SER A 390 0.85 -36.01 36.77
CA SER A 390 1.26 -35.05 35.75
C SER A 390 1.87 -33.82 36.43
N HIS A 391 3.05 -33.42 35.98
CA HIS A 391 3.65 -32.12 36.28
C HIS A 391 4.37 -31.61 35.03
N THR A 392 4.53 -30.29 34.94
CA THR A 392 5.17 -29.63 33.79
C THR A 392 6.47 -28.95 34.19
N HIS A 393 7.32 -28.71 33.20
CA HIS A 393 8.51 -27.89 33.34
C HIS A 393 8.51 -26.81 32.26
N THR A 394 8.88 -25.59 32.62
CA THR A 394 9.26 -24.56 31.65
C THR A 394 10.72 -24.78 31.24
N ILE A 395 11.16 -24.22 30.10
CA ILE A 395 12.56 -24.32 29.66
C ILE A 395 13.52 -23.74 30.73
N ALA A 396 13.09 -22.73 31.49
CA ALA A 396 13.85 -22.14 32.58
C ALA A 396 14.18 -23.11 33.73
N ASN A 397 13.44 -24.22 33.89
CA ASN A 397 13.73 -25.24 34.90
C ASN A 397 14.98 -26.07 34.55
N VAL A 398 15.48 -26.01 33.31
CA VAL A 398 16.67 -26.75 32.87
C VAL A 398 17.76 -25.76 32.49
N THR A 399 18.65 -25.46 33.45
CA THR A 399 19.76 -24.52 33.28
C THR A 399 20.58 -24.87 32.03
N GLY A 400 20.69 -23.91 31.10
CA GLY A 400 21.42 -24.07 29.84
C GLY A 400 20.61 -24.64 28.67
N LEU A 401 19.40 -25.18 28.87
CA LEU A 401 18.57 -25.71 27.78
C LEU A 401 18.21 -24.64 26.74
N GLN A 402 17.86 -23.43 27.19
CA GLN A 402 17.58 -22.29 26.30
C GLN A 402 18.78 -22.01 25.38
N ALA A 403 19.98 -21.82 25.95
CA ALA A 403 21.20 -21.58 25.18
C ALA A 403 21.59 -22.76 24.26
N ALA A 404 21.29 -24.00 24.65
CA ALA A 404 21.51 -25.18 23.82
C ALA A 404 20.54 -25.28 22.63
N LEU A 405 19.32 -24.75 22.76
CA LEU A 405 18.34 -24.64 21.67
C LEU A 405 18.68 -23.45 20.76
N ASP A 406 18.96 -22.28 21.31
CA ASP A 406 19.35 -21.09 20.55
C ASP A 406 20.63 -21.33 19.73
N GLY A 407 21.60 -22.06 20.33
CA GLY A 407 22.83 -22.51 19.68
C GLY A 407 22.64 -23.55 18.56
N LYS A 408 21.44 -24.09 18.35
CA LYS A 408 21.13 -24.91 17.16
C LYS A 408 20.70 -24.08 15.95
N ALA A 409 20.24 -22.84 16.14
CA ALA A 409 19.78 -21.97 15.06
C ALA A 409 20.90 -21.09 14.47
N LEU A 410 21.85 -20.67 15.30
CA LEU A 410 22.76 -19.54 14.99
C LEU A 410 24.18 -19.97 14.60
N SER A 411 24.49 -19.88 13.30
CA SER A 411 25.76 -19.37 12.75
C SER A 411 25.69 -19.29 11.23
N SER A 412 25.29 -20.39 10.57
CA SER A 412 24.89 -20.43 9.17
C SER A 412 24.14 -21.73 8.89
N HIS A 413 22.91 -21.63 8.43
CA HIS A 413 22.28 -22.69 7.64
C HIS A 413 21.58 -22.03 6.45
N SER A 414 21.83 -22.55 5.25
CA SER A 414 21.25 -22.07 4.01
C SER A 414 20.35 -23.15 3.44
N HIS A 415 19.08 -22.84 3.22
CA HIS A 415 18.21 -23.70 2.42
C HIS A 415 18.39 -23.39 0.94
N THR A 416 18.60 -24.43 0.15
CA THR A 416 18.38 -24.41 -1.29
C THR A 416 16.86 -24.43 -1.57
N ILE A 417 16.45 -24.01 -2.76
CA ILE A 417 15.03 -24.05 -3.15
C ILE A 417 14.48 -25.50 -3.14
N ALA A 418 15.34 -26.49 -3.35
CA ALA A 418 15.00 -27.91 -3.31
C ALA A 418 14.65 -28.44 -1.90
N ASP A 419 15.12 -27.78 -0.83
CA ASP A 419 14.81 -28.18 0.55
C ASP A 419 13.33 -27.93 0.92
N THR A 420 12.62 -27.13 0.14
CA THR A 420 11.17 -26.95 0.24
C THR A 420 10.48 -27.60 -0.95
N THR A 421 10.00 -28.84 -0.78
CA THR A 421 9.30 -29.60 -1.83
C THR A 421 8.18 -28.78 -2.47
N GLY A 422 8.27 -28.59 -3.79
CA GLY A 422 7.30 -27.81 -4.58
C GLY A 422 7.59 -26.30 -4.69
N LEU A 423 8.51 -25.74 -3.90
CA LEU A 423 8.83 -24.30 -3.95
C LEU A 423 9.40 -23.88 -5.32
N GLN A 424 10.26 -24.71 -5.92
CA GLN A 424 10.78 -24.46 -7.27
C GLN A 424 9.63 -24.35 -8.28
N SER A 425 8.74 -25.34 -8.33
CA SER A 425 7.57 -25.34 -9.21
C SER A 425 6.59 -24.20 -8.93
N ALA A 426 6.45 -23.78 -7.66
CA ALA A 426 5.63 -22.63 -7.29
C ALA A 426 6.24 -21.30 -7.78
N LEU A 427 7.57 -21.15 -7.69
CA LEU A 427 8.28 -19.96 -8.20
C LEU A 427 8.26 -19.92 -9.74
N ASP A 428 8.51 -21.05 -10.40
CA ASP A 428 8.45 -21.19 -11.86
C ASP A 428 7.02 -20.93 -12.39
N GLY A 429 5.99 -21.25 -11.59
CA GLY A 429 4.60 -20.91 -11.88
C GLY A 429 4.21 -19.44 -11.64
N LYS A 430 4.94 -18.69 -10.80
CA LYS A 430 4.65 -17.28 -10.51
C LYS A 430 5.07 -16.32 -11.63
N ALA A 431 5.98 -16.74 -12.51
CA ALA A 431 6.37 -15.98 -13.70
C ALA A 431 6.23 -16.88 -14.95
N PRO A 432 5.06 -16.89 -15.62
CA PRO A 432 4.88 -17.64 -16.85
C PRO A 432 5.98 -17.29 -17.86
N THR A 433 6.65 -18.31 -18.39
CA THR A 433 7.84 -18.17 -19.25
C THR A 433 7.57 -17.34 -20.52
N SER A 434 6.29 -17.22 -20.88
CA SER A 434 5.75 -16.11 -21.65
C SER A 434 4.45 -15.65 -20.97
N HIS A 435 4.37 -14.37 -20.59
CA HIS A 435 3.14 -13.71 -20.19
C HIS A 435 2.84 -12.56 -21.17
N THR A 436 1.57 -12.18 -21.27
CA THR A 436 1.11 -11.12 -22.17
C THR A 436 0.28 -10.09 -21.42
N HIS A 437 0.36 -8.84 -21.85
CA HIS A 437 -0.57 -7.79 -21.43
C HIS A 437 -1.59 -7.57 -22.53
N THR A 438 -2.87 -7.79 -22.22
CA THR A 438 -3.97 -7.27 -23.05
C THR A 438 -4.02 -5.75 -22.91
N ALA A 439 -4.55 -5.05 -23.93
CA ALA A 439 -4.67 -3.59 -23.88
C ALA A 439 -5.51 -3.09 -22.68
N SER A 440 -6.42 -3.92 -22.15
CA SER A 440 -7.22 -3.60 -20.96
C SER A 440 -6.45 -3.66 -19.63
N GLN A 441 -5.22 -4.19 -19.62
CA GLN A 441 -4.36 -4.26 -18.44
C GLN A 441 -3.36 -3.10 -18.36
N ILE A 442 -3.34 -2.21 -19.37
CA ILE A 442 -2.46 -1.04 -19.44
C ILE A 442 -3.22 0.14 -18.83
N SER A 443 -3.15 0.28 -17.50
CA SER A 443 -3.98 1.20 -16.72
C SER A 443 -3.65 2.69 -16.89
N ASP A 444 -2.48 3.00 -17.42
CA ASP A 444 -2.02 4.35 -17.77
C ASP A 444 -2.29 4.73 -19.24
N ALA A 445 -2.75 3.78 -20.07
CA ALA A 445 -3.21 4.08 -21.42
C ALA A 445 -4.58 4.80 -21.40
N THR A 446 -4.69 5.88 -22.16
CA THR A 446 -5.98 6.55 -22.38
C THR A 446 -6.93 5.66 -23.19
N THR A 447 -8.24 5.93 -23.13
CA THR A 447 -9.27 5.25 -23.94
C THR A 447 -8.95 5.28 -25.44
N THR A 448 -8.31 6.35 -25.94
CA THR A 448 -7.80 6.40 -27.31
C THR A 448 -6.64 5.43 -27.53
N GLY A 449 -5.69 5.35 -26.60
CA GLY A 449 -4.57 4.40 -26.66
C GLY A 449 -5.02 2.94 -26.67
N THR A 450 -5.92 2.55 -25.76
CA THR A 450 -6.46 1.19 -25.70
C THR A 450 -7.29 0.83 -26.95
N ASN A 451 -8.09 1.77 -27.46
CA ASN A 451 -8.85 1.59 -28.71
C ASN A 451 -7.94 1.47 -29.96
N VAL A 452 -6.78 2.14 -29.97
CA VAL A 452 -5.78 1.97 -31.05
C VAL A 452 -5.07 0.62 -30.94
N LEU A 453 -4.67 0.21 -29.73
CA LEU A 453 -4.03 -1.09 -29.49
C LEU A 453 -4.92 -2.29 -29.81
N THR A 454 -6.25 -2.13 -29.72
CA THR A 454 -7.25 -3.15 -30.06
C THR A 454 -7.82 -3.02 -31.47
N ALA A 455 -7.34 -2.08 -32.28
CA ALA A 455 -7.90 -1.79 -33.60
C ALA A 455 -7.64 -2.93 -34.61
N SER A 456 -8.69 -3.69 -34.93
CA SER A 456 -8.66 -4.80 -35.90
C SER A 456 -8.36 -4.39 -37.36
N SER A 457 -8.28 -3.09 -37.65
CA SER A 457 -7.93 -2.56 -38.97
C SER A 457 -7.38 -1.14 -38.90
N GLN A 458 -6.66 -0.74 -39.94
CA GLN A 458 -6.16 0.64 -40.10
C GLN A 458 -7.31 1.68 -40.11
N ALA A 459 -8.52 1.29 -40.54
CA ALA A 459 -9.70 2.13 -40.48
C ALA A 459 -10.22 2.30 -39.04
N ALA A 460 -10.30 1.21 -38.26
CA ALA A 460 -10.66 1.27 -36.84
C ALA A 460 -9.66 2.13 -36.04
N ALA A 461 -8.36 2.02 -36.34
CA ALA A 461 -7.32 2.84 -35.71
C ALA A 461 -7.50 4.34 -36.01
N ARG A 462 -7.88 4.71 -37.24
CA ARG A 462 -8.22 6.10 -37.60
C ARG A 462 -9.45 6.61 -36.86
N SER A 463 -10.49 5.79 -36.74
CA SER A 463 -11.67 6.14 -35.93
C SER A 463 -11.33 6.32 -34.45
N ALA A 464 -10.47 5.47 -33.89
CA ALA A 464 -10.05 5.54 -32.47
C ALA A 464 -9.32 6.84 -32.11
N ILE A 465 -8.50 7.39 -33.02
CA ILE A 465 -7.83 8.70 -32.85
C ILE A 465 -8.71 9.89 -33.26
N GLY A 466 -9.99 9.69 -33.56
CA GLY A 466 -10.91 10.76 -33.93
C GLY A 466 -10.73 11.32 -35.35
N ALA A 467 -9.95 10.68 -36.23
CA ALA A 467 -9.74 11.15 -37.60
C ALA A 467 -10.99 10.97 -38.50
N GLY A 468 -12.02 10.25 -38.04
CA GLY A 468 -13.28 10.06 -38.75
C GLY A 468 -13.08 9.37 -40.11
N THR A 469 -13.72 9.90 -41.15
CA THR A 469 -13.53 9.45 -42.55
C THR A 469 -12.26 10.01 -43.21
N SER A 470 -11.44 10.77 -42.49
CA SER A 470 -10.16 11.30 -43.00
C SER A 470 -9.16 10.16 -43.16
N ASN A 471 -9.23 9.47 -44.30
CA ASN A 471 -8.07 8.79 -44.84
C ASN A 471 -6.96 9.85 -44.99
N LEU A 472 -5.92 9.76 -44.16
CA LEU A 472 -4.73 10.62 -44.20
C LEU A 472 -3.83 10.30 -45.41
N ALA A 473 -4.45 10.10 -46.58
CA ALA A 473 -3.80 10.26 -47.85
C ALA A 473 -3.47 11.76 -48.00
N ILE A 474 -2.18 12.06 -48.10
CA ILE A 474 -1.72 13.42 -48.38
C ILE A 474 -2.20 13.83 -49.76
N GLY A 475 -3.00 14.90 -49.84
CA GLY A 475 -3.74 15.23 -51.05
C GLY A 475 -4.05 16.72 -51.21
N THR A 476 -4.77 17.03 -52.28
CA THR A 476 -5.11 18.39 -52.72
C THR A 476 -6.61 18.69 -52.73
N THR A 477 -7.44 17.79 -52.21
CA THR A 477 -8.91 17.97 -52.12
C THR A 477 -9.33 18.38 -50.71
N ALA A 478 -10.49 19.03 -50.60
CA ALA A 478 -11.03 19.54 -49.33
C ALA A 478 -11.38 18.44 -48.28
N THR A 479 -11.24 17.16 -48.62
CA THR A 479 -11.45 16.01 -47.72
C THR A 479 -10.16 15.24 -47.41
N THR A 480 -9.00 15.70 -47.92
CA THR A 480 -7.68 15.13 -47.64
C THR A 480 -6.87 16.04 -46.72
N ALA A 481 -6.00 15.45 -45.90
CA ALA A 481 -5.02 16.22 -45.14
C ALA A 481 -3.93 16.77 -46.08
N ALA A 482 -3.60 18.04 -45.93
CA ALA A 482 -2.43 18.61 -46.59
C ALA A 482 -1.14 18.08 -45.95
N ALA A 483 -0.03 18.08 -46.70
CA ALA A 483 1.27 17.58 -46.24
C ALA A 483 1.75 18.33 -44.98
N GLY A 484 2.54 17.69 -44.11
CA GLY A 484 3.09 18.35 -42.91
C GLY A 484 3.98 19.59 -43.21
N ASN A 485 4.45 19.72 -44.44
CA ASN A 485 5.21 20.84 -44.99
C ASN A 485 4.42 21.70 -45.99
N HIS A 486 3.08 21.61 -46.03
CA HIS A 486 2.27 22.45 -46.90
C HIS A 486 2.36 23.92 -46.47
N THR A 487 2.29 24.82 -47.46
CA THR A 487 2.19 26.26 -47.23
C THR A 487 0.96 26.77 -47.94
N HIS A 488 0.02 27.35 -47.20
CA HIS A 488 -1.10 28.06 -47.78
C HIS A 488 -0.59 29.30 -48.53
N THR A 489 -0.57 29.25 -49.86
CA THR A 489 -0.35 30.44 -50.69
C THR A 489 -1.57 31.36 -50.59
N PRO A 490 -1.44 32.69 -50.77
CA PRO A 490 -2.59 33.61 -50.73
C PRO A 490 -3.73 33.18 -51.67
N ALA A 491 -3.40 32.71 -52.87
CA ALA A 491 -4.36 32.17 -53.83
C ALA A 491 -5.12 30.94 -53.30
N SER A 492 -4.48 30.06 -52.52
CA SER A 492 -5.11 28.84 -51.97
C SER A 492 -6.15 29.12 -50.87
N ILE A 493 -6.16 30.34 -50.31
CA ILE A 493 -7.09 30.78 -49.26
C ILE A 493 -7.99 31.95 -49.70
N GLY A 494 -7.99 32.29 -51.00
CA GLY A 494 -8.77 33.40 -51.55
C GLY A 494 -8.29 34.80 -51.12
N ALA A 495 -7.09 34.91 -50.54
CA ALA A 495 -6.53 36.21 -50.14
C ALA A 495 -6.06 37.00 -51.36
N ALA A 496 -6.37 38.30 -51.38
CA ALA A 496 -5.94 39.23 -52.41
C ALA A 496 -4.40 39.27 -52.51
N PRO A 497 -3.82 39.48 -53.71
CA PRO A 497 -2.37 39.58 -53.88
C PRO A 497 -1.81 40.78 -53.09
N ALA A 498 -0.57 40.65 -52.60
CA ALA A 498 0.07 41.64 -51.73
C ALA A 498 0.22 43.05 -52.34
N SER A 499 0.09 43.16 -53.67
CA SER A 499 -0.17 44.42 -54.36
C SER A 499 -1.44 44.26 -55.20
N HIS A 500 -2.44 45.10 -54.91
CA HIS A 500 -3.66 45.27 -55.69
C HIS A 500 -4.10 46.74 -55.61
N THR A 501 -4.98 47.15 -56.53
CA THR A 501 -5.52 48.51 -56.59
C THR A 501 -7.03 48.49 -56.38
N HIS A 502 -7.52 49.39 -55.55
CA HIS A 502 -8.95 49.66 -55.43
C HIS A 502 -9.37 50.85 -56.29
N ALA A 503 -10.58 50.78 -56.86
CA ALA A 503 -11.24 51.98 -57.36
C ALA A 503 -11.86 52.75 -56.18
N ILE A 504 -12.01 54.07 -56.31
CA ILE A 504 -12.65 54.88 -55.24
C ILE A 504 -14.10 54.47 -54.97
N GLY A 505 -14.75 53.82 -55.94
CA GLY A 505 -16.09 53.23 -55.79
C GLY A 505 -16.14 51.93 -54.99
N ASP A 506 -15.00 51.26 -54.74
CA ASP A 506 -14.94 50.02 -53.93
C ASP A 506 -15.25 50.31 -52.45
N VAL A 507 -15.07 51.56 -52.01
CA VAL A 507 -15.34 52.01 -50.64
C VAL A 507 -16.57 52.91 -50.64
N THR A 508 -17.74 52.33 -50.37
CA THR A 508 -19.03 53.03 -50.31
C THR A 508 -18.95 54.30 -49.46
N GLY A 509 -19.20 55.45 -50.09
CA GLY A 509 -19.21 56.77 -49.43
C GLY A 509 -17.85 57.46 -49.31
N LEU A 510 -16.73 56.83 -49.72
CA LEU A 510 -15.41 57.47 -49.68
C LEU A 510 -15.33 58.72 -50.57
N GLN A 511 -15.85 58.63 -51.80
CA GLN A 511 -15.94 59.77 -52.73
C GLN A 511 -16.62 60.97 -52.06
N SER A 512 -17.87 60.80 -51.60
CA SER A 512 -18.64 61.86 -50.93
C SER A 512 -17.98 62.37 -49.64
N THR A 513 -17.21 61.52 -48.94
CA THR A 513 -16.46 61.92 -47.74
C THR A 513 -15.26 62.80 -48.09
N LEU A 514 -14.54 62.50 -49.19
CA LEU A 514 -13.43 63.32 -49.67
C LEU A 514 -13.92 64.64 -50.29
N ASP A 515 -14.99 64.59 -51.08
CA ASP A 515 -15.63 65.78 -51.65
C ASP A 515 -16.13 66.73 -50.53
N GLY A 516 -16.66 66.16 -49.44
CA GLY A 516 -17.08 66.88 -48.24
C GLY A 516 -15.95 67.31 -47.29
N LYS A 517 -14.67 66.99 -47.59
CA LYS A 517 -13.51 67.41 -46.78
C LYS A 517 -12.82 68.66 -47.32
N ALA A 518 -13.06 69.04 -48.58
CA ALA A 518 -12.67 70.36 -49.08
C ALA A 518 -13.60 71.43 -48.48
N PRO A 519 -13.09 72.45 -47.76
CA PRO A 519 -13.97 73.49 -47.21
C PRO A 519 -14.54 74.33 -48.35
N THR A 520 -15.86 74.27 -48.55
CA THR A 520 -16.58 74.97 -49.63
C THR A 520 -16.49 76.50 -49.56
N SER A 521 -16.00 77.04 -48.45
CA SER A 521 -15.40 78.38 -48.37
C SER A 521 -14.20 78.34 -47.44
N HIS A 522 -13.05 78.82 -47.91
CA HIS A 522 -11.86 79.12 -47.11
C HIS A 522 -11.06 80.25 -47.78
N THR A 523 -10.19 80.90 -47.02
CA THR A 523 -9.35 82.01 -47.51
C THR A 523 -7.89 81.61 -47.60
N HIS A 524 -7.23 82.00 -48.68
CA HIS A 524 -5.77 81.95 -48.82
C HIS A 524 -5.16 83.34 -48.68
N THR A 525 -3.92 83.40 -48.19
CA THR A 525 -3.04 84.55 -48.39
C THR A 525 -2.46 84.50 -49.81
N ILE A 526 -1.99 85.65 -50.31
CA ILE A 526 -1.39 85.73 -51.66
C ILE A 526 -0.13 84.85 -51.80
N GLY A 527 0.56 84.53 -50.71
CA GLY A 527 1.74 83.66 -50.71
C GLY A 527 1.43 82.16 -50.83
N ASP A 528 0.20 81.73 -50.52
CA ASP A 528 -0.18 80.31 -50.57
C ASP A 528 -0.35 79.81 -52.02
N VAL A 529 -0.53 80.73 -52.97
CA VAL A 529 -0.63 80.42 -54.41
C VAL A 529 0.66 80.82 -55.10
N SER A 530 1.53 79.84 -55.36
CA SER A 530 2.84 80.08 -55.98
C SER A 530 2.72 80.85 -57.30
N GLY A 531 3.45 81.97 -57.40
CA GLY A 531 3.42 82.89 -58.54
C GLY A 531 2.29 83.94 -58.53
N LEU A 532 1.29 83.86 -57.64
CA LEU A 532 0.18 84.82 -57.61
C LEU A 532 0.64 86.24 -57.22
N GLN A 533 1.56 86.36 -56.26
CA GLN A 533 2.22 87.62 -55.90
C GLN A 533 2.81 88.29 -57.16
N SER A 534 3.71 87.60 -57.86
CA SER A 534 4.34 88.11 -59.09
C SER A 534 3.35 88.40 -60.23
N ALA A 535 2.27 87.62 -60.34
CA ALA A 535 1.20 87.84 -61.32
C ALA A 535 0.25 89.02 -60.99
N LEU A 536 0.29 89.52 -59.75
CA LEU A 536 -0.39 90.74 -59.31
C LEU A 536 0.56 91.95 -59.35
N ASP A 537 1.80 91.81 -58.89
CA ASP A 537 2.83 92.86 -58.99
C ASP A 537 3.17 93.21 -60.44
N GLY A 538 3.02 92.25 -61.36
CA GLY A 538 3.13 92.44 -62.81
C GLY A 538 1.94 93.16 -63.46
N LYS A 539 0.89 93.52 -62.71
CA LYS A 539 -0.22 94.35 -63.21
C LYS A 539 0.04 95.82 -62.88
N VAL A 540 -0.18 96.66 -63.89
CA VAL A 540 0.03 98.12 -63.79
C VAL A 540 -0.76 98.70 -62.61
N ASN A 541 -0.07 99.35 -61.67
CA ASN A 541 -0.72 99.98 -60.53
C ASN A 541 -1.56 101.19 -60.97
N ALA A 542 -2.64 101.51 -60.24
CA ALA A 542 -3.52 102.63 -60.59
C ALA A 542 -2.78 103.99 -60.65
N SER A 543 -1.70 104.16 -59.89
CA SER A 543 -0.81 105.33 -59.93
C SER A 543 0.09 105.41 -61.18
N GLN A 544 0.19 104.33 -61.95
CA GLN A 544 0.91 104.25 -63.23
C GLN A 544 -0.03 104.38 -64.44
N ILE A 545 -1.33 104.62 -64.23
CA ILE A 545 -2.28 104.94 -65.29
C ILE A 545 -2.62 106.42 -65.19
N GLN A 546 -2.41 107.18 -66.27
CA GLN A 546 -2.85 108.56 -66.38
C GLN A 546 -3.88 108.70 -67.49
N ILE A 547 -5.03 109.31 -67.15
CA ILE A 547 -6.04 109.71 -68.14
C ILE A 547 -5.68 111.11 -68.62
N VAL A 548 -5.53 111.28 -69.93
CA VAL A 548 -5.08 112.54 -70.56
C VAL A 548 -5.89 112.86 -71.81
N GLU A 549 -6.22 114.12 -72.02
CA GLU A 549 -7.00 114.60 -73.17
C GLU A 549 -6.20 114.50 -74.50
N THR A 550 -4.88 114.38 -74.43
CA THR A 550 -4.01 114.00 -75.55
C THR A 550 -2.70 113.40 -75.01
N ILE A 551 -2.09 112.44 -75.74
CA ILE A 551 -0.85 111.79 -75.29
C ILE A 551 0.34 112.76 -75.49
N PRO A 552 1.19 113.00 -74.46
CA PRO A 552 2.31 113.94 -74.55
C PRO A 552 3.47 113.43 -75.42
N SER A 553 4.17 114.36 -76.08
CA SER A 553 5.26 114.09 -77.03
C SER A 553 6.52 113.44 -76.41
N ILE A 554 6.63 113.43 -75.08
CA ILE A 554 7.62 112.68 -74.30
C ILE A 554 6.82 112.00 -73.18
N THR A 555 6.93 110.67 -73.07
CA THR A 555 6.21 109.85 -72.10
C THR A 555 7.12 109.40 -70.97
N THR A 556 6.56 109.28 -69.75
CA THR A 556 7.29 108.68 -68.62
C THR A 556 7.36 107.16 -68.80
N PRO A 557 8.56 106.54 -68.79
CA PRO A 557 8.69 105.09 -68.89
C PRO A 557 7.96 104.37 -67.75
N GLY A 558 7.08 103.43 -68.09
CA GLY A 558 6.27 102.70 -67.11
C GLY A 558 4.93 103.35 -66.75
N THR A 559 4.55 104.48 -67.37
CA THR A 559 3.20 105.06 -67.26
C THR A 559 2.37 104.72 -68.50
N VAL A 560 1.16 104.20 -68.29
CA VAL A 560 0.17 103.96 -69.34
C VAL A 560 -0.73 105.18 -69.47
N TYR A 561 -0.66 105.87 -70.60
CA TYR A 561 -1.51 107.01 -70.92
C TYR A 561 -2.76 106.51 -71.65
N ILE A 562 -3.93 106.74 -71.06
CA ILE A 562 -5.24 106.43 -71.66
C ILE A 562 -5.88 107.74 -72.07
N THR A 563 -6.21 107.88 -73.36
CA THR A 563 -6.98 109.04 -73.83
C THR A 563 -8.47 108.80 -73.64
N THR A 564 -9.12 109.70 -72.91
CA THR A 564 -10.57 109.92 -73.06
C THR A 564 -10.84 110.55 -74.42
N VAL A 565 -11.98 110.19 -75.00
CA VAL A 565 -12.56 110.80 -76.21
C VAL A 565 -13.60 111.84 -75.80
#